data_AF-A0A7T8JSZ4-F1
#
_entry.id   AF-A0A7T8JSZ4-F1
#
_cell.length_a   1.000
_cell.length_b   1.000
_cell.length_c   1.000
_cell.angle_alpha   90.00
_cell.angle_beta   90.00
_cell.angle_gamma   90.00
#
_symmetry.space_group_name_H-M   'P 1'
#
loop_
_entity.id
_entity.type
_entity.pdbx_description
1 polymer ?
#
loop_
_entity_poly.entity_id
_entity_poly.type
_entity_poly.pdbx_seq_one_letter_code
_entity_poly.pdbx_strand_id
1 'polypeptide(L)'
;LNLDPINMNRCNSCPFVTKYPQSLRNHYKNMHSKSVEETRDLCPGCGKTFAHISVHRWVCKASDTSTIQDSVSREILEASKSRTVLL
;
A
#
# COMPACT_ATOMS: atom_id res chain seq x y z
N LEU A 1 -23.63 29.35 24.95
CA LEU A 1 -23.76 28.10 24.17
C LEU A 1 -23.71 26.95 25.16
N ASN A 2 -24.86 26.41 25.56
CA ASN A 2 -24.91 25.16 26.31
C ASN A 2 -24.62 24.04 25.32
N LEU A 3 -23.50 23.34 25.51
CA LEU A 3 -23.19 22.11 24.81
C LEU A 3 -23.32 20.99 25.84
N ASP A 4 -24.50 20.40 25.93
CA ASP A 4 -24.76 19.26 26.78
C ASP A 4 -23.73 18.14 26.51
N PRO A 5 -22.93 17.72 27.51
CA PRO A 5 -21.83 16.77 27.34
C PRO A 5 -22.28 15.32 27.10
N ILE A 6 -23.57 15.08 26.89
CA ILE A 6 -24.20 13.75 27.01
C ILE A 6 -23.93 12.86 25.78
N ASN A 7 -23.38 13.40 24.68
CA ASN A 7 -23.15 12.65 23.43
C ASN A 7 -21.79 12.87 22.77
N MET A 8 -20.75 13.12 23.58
CA MET A 8 -19.38 13.25 23.08
C MET A 8 -18.62 11.92 23.20
N ASN A 9 -18.02 11.50 22.09
CA ASN A 9 -17.13 10.36 22.02
C ASN A 9 -15.69 10.85 22.27
N ARG A 10 -15.08 10.39 23.36
CA ARG A 10 -13.72 10.78 23.78
C ARG A 10 -12.68 9.73 23.39
N CYS A 11 -11.50 10.18 23.00
CA CYS A 11 -10.36 9.29 22.82
C CYS A 11 -9.80 8.83 24.17
N ASN A 12 -9.39 7.57 24.25
CA ASN A 12 -8.79 7.01 25.47
C ASN A 12 -7.29 7.29 25.59
N SER A 13 -6.63 7.69 24.49
CA SER A 13 -5.18 7.88 24.43
C SER A 13 -4.75 9.35 24.41
N CYS A 14 -5.68 10.30 24.22
CA CYS A 14 -5.39 11.74 24.23
C CYS A 14 -6.65 12.58 24.56
N PRO A 15 -6.53 13.90 24.76
CA PRO A 15 -7.65 14.80 25.10
C PRO A 15 -8.66 15.05 23.98
N PHE A 16 -8.56 14.38 22.83
CA PHE A 16 -9.46 14.60 21.69
C PHE A 16 -10.89 14.13 21.99
N VAL A 17 -11.87 14.99 21.72
CA VAL A 17 -13.31 14.72 21.87
C VAL A 17 -14.07 15.12 20.62
N THR A 18 -15.08 14.34 20.26
CA THR A 18 -15.92 14.65 19.10
C THR A 18 -17.33 14.10 19.28
N LYS A 19 -18.33 14.77 18.70
CA LYS A 19 -19.71 14.28 18.66
C LYS A 19 -19.91 13.13 17.65
N TYR A 20 -18.94 12.90 16.77
CA TYR A 20 -19.06 11.91 15.69
C TYR A 20 -18.20 10.66 15.94
N PRO A 21 -18.79 9.46 16.03
CA PRO A 21 -18.04 8.23 16.28
C PRO A 21 -17.08 7.86 15.13
N GLN A 22 -17.43 8.20 13.88
CA GLN A 22 -16.53 7.98 12.73
C GLN A 22 -15.26 8.84 12.83
N SER A 23 -15.40 10.10 13.25
CA SER A 23 -14.27 11.00 13.46
C SER A 23 -13.35 10.48 14.57
N LEU A 24 -13.90 9.92 15.66
CA LEU A 24 -13.10 9.31 16.72
C LEU A 24 -12.33 8.08 16.20
N ARG A 25 -12.98 7.23 15.39
CA ARG A 25 -12.33 6.06 14.77
C ARG A 25 -11.17 6.45 13.87
N ASN A 26 -11.36 7.45 13.00
CA ASN A 26 -10.31 7.93 12.11
C ASN A 26 -9.18 8.60 12.89
N HIS A 27 -9.51 9.40 13.91
CA HIS A 27 -8.53 9.98 14.82
C HIS A 27 -7.67 8.88 15.47
N TYR A 28 -8.29 7.86 16.05
CA TYR A 28 -7.54 6.76 16.68
C TYR A 28 -6.66 6.03 15.68
N LYS A 29 -7.16 5.72 14.48
CA LYS A 29 -6.37 5.08 13.42
C LYS A 29 -5.15 5.89 13.00
N ASN A 30 -5.29 7.21 12.84
CA ASN A 30 -4.21 8.03 12.32
C ASN A 30 -3.21 8.47 13.39
N MET A 31 -3.66 8.64 14.64
CA MET A 31 -2.85 9.23 15.72
C MET A 31 -2.36 8.19 16.74
N HIS A 32 -3.03 7.04 16.86
CA HIS A 32 -2.78 6.08 17.94
C HIS A 32 -2.66 4.64 17.47
N SER A 33 -3.12 4.30 16.27
CA SER A 33 -2.72 3.04 15.65
C SER A 33 -1.28 3.23 15.21
N LYS A 34 -0.36 2.52 15.88
CA LYS A 34 0.97 2.27 15.31
C LYS A 34 0.70 1.71 13.92
N SER A 35 1.20 2.39 12.90
CA SER A 35 1.07 1.93 11.53
C SER A 35 1.51 0.46 11.51
N VAL A 36 0.60 -0.42 11.09
CA VAL A 36 1.05 -1.69 10.52
C VAL A 36 2.06 -1.25 9.48
N GLU A 37 3.30 -1.66 9.71
CA GLU A 37 4.48 -1.35 8.92
C GLU A 37 4.08 -0.94 7.52
N GLU A 38 4.25 0.34 7.21
CA GLU A 38 3.70 1.02 6.04
C GLU A 38 4.22 0.28 4.80
N THR A 39 3.52 -0.77 4.36
CA THR A 39 3.95 -1.61 3.26
C THR A 39 3.88 -0.75 2.02
N ARG A 40 5.03 -0.18 1.66
CA ARG A 40 5.15 0.61 0.45
C ARG A 40 5.17 -0.36 -0.72
N ASP A 41 4.11 -0.33 -1.48
CA ASP A 41 3.96 -1.19 -2.64
C ASP A 41 4.71 -0.58 -3.83
N LEU A 42 5.50 -1.41 -4.50
CA LEU A 42 6.24 -1.06 -5.71
C LEU A 42 5.29 -1.05 -6.92
N CYS A 43 5.25 0.05 -7.65
CA CYS A 43 4.56 0.09 -8.94
C CYS A 43 5.36 -0.69 -10.00
N PRO A 44 4.80 -1.75 -10.60
CA PRO A 44 5.50 -2.53 -11.63
C PRO A 44 5.70 -1.75 -12.95
N GLY A 45 4.85 -0.76 -13.24
CA GLY A 45 4.97 0.05 -14.47
C GLY A 45 6.07 1.10 -14.42
N CYS A 46 6.34 1.70 -13.25
CA CYS A 46 7.32 2.80 -13.13
C CYS A 46 8.43 2.58 -12.10
N GLY A 47 8.40 1.48 -11.34
CA GLY A 47 9.42 1.13 -10.36
C GLY A 47 9.46 2.00 -9.10
N LYS A 48 8.43 2.81 -8.83
CA LYS A 48 8.36 3.68 -7.64
C LYS A 48 7.51 3.04 -6.55
N THR A 49 7.89 3.23 -5.29
CA THR A 49 7.18 2.70 -4.12
C THR A 49 6.22 3.73 -3.52
N PHE A 50 5.01 3.32 -3.15
CA PHE A 50 3.98 4.21 -2.59
C PHE A 50 3.28 3.56 -1.40
N ALA A 51 2.91 4.36 -0.41
CA ALA A 51 2.08 3.90 0.71
C ALA A 51 0.65 3.50 0.29
N HIS A 52 0.18 4.01 -0.86
CA HIS A 52 -1.13 3.70 -1.44
C HIS A 52 -1.01 3.52 -2.96
N ILE A 53 -0.51 2.36 -3.41
CA ILE A 53 -0.34 2.05 -4.85
C ILE A 53 -1.65 2.16 -5.65
N SER A 54 -2.80 1.90 -5.02
CA SER A 54 -4.11 2.02 -5.65
C SER A 54 -4.39 3.43 -6.18
N VAL A 55 -3.95 4.48 -5.47
CA VAL A 55 -4.12 5.87 -5.90
C VAL A 55 -3.13 6.20 -7.02
N HIS A 56 -1.89 5.72 -6.90
CA HIS A 56 -0.87 5.90 -7.93
C HIS A 56 -1.26 5.26 -9.26
N ARG A 57 -1.88 4.08 -9.26
CA ARG A 57 -2.23 3.35 -10.48
C ARG A 57 -3.12 4.16 -11.43
N TRP A 58 -4.05 4.95 -10.91
CA TRP A 58 -4.93 5.80 -11.72
C TRP A 58 -4.21 6.93 -12.45
N VAL A 59 -3.13 7.44 -11.88
CA VAL A 59 -2.36 8.57 -12.43
C VAL A 59 -1.07 8.12 -13.12
N CYS A 60 -0.71 6.85 -12.99
CA CYS A 60 0.49 6.29 -13.59
C CYS A 60 0.29 6.14 -15.09
N LYS A 61 1.01 6.98 -15.86
CA LYS A 61 1.04 6.90 -17.33
C LYS A 61 1.95 5.80 -17.86
N ALA A 62 2.65 5.07 -16.98
CA ALA A 62 3.38 3.89 -17.41
C ALA A 62 2.34 2.82 -17.74
N SER A 63 2.25 2.44 -19.01
CA SER A 63 1.32 1.42 -19.51
C SER A 63 1.37 0.21 -18.59
N ASP A 64 0.22 -0.21 -18.04
CA ASP A 64 0.11 -1.42 -17.24
C ASP A 64 0.86 -2.55 -17.96
N THR A 65 1.99 -3.00 -17.39
CA THR A 65 2.75 -4.14 -17.90
C THR A 65 2.02 -5.46 -17.60
N SER A 66 0.69 -5.48 -17.80
CA SER A 66 -0.11 -6.71 -17.84
C SER A 66 0.26 -7.60 -19.03
N THR A 67 1.24 -7.22 -19.85
CA THR A 67 1.84 -8.07 -20.89
C THR A 67 3.33 -8.35 -20.63
N ILE A 68 3.70 -8.69 -19.38
CA ILE A 68 4.90 -9.50 -19.16
C ILE A 68 4.49 -10.83 -18.52
N GLN A 69 3.73 -11.62 -19.27
CA GLN A 69 4.18 -13.00 -19.50
C GLN A 69 5.09 -12.92 -20.73
N ASP A 70 6.41 -13.12 -20.57
CA ASP A 70 7.36 -13.68 -21.57
C ASP A 70 8.82 -13.15 -21.51
N SER A 71 9.36 -12.66 -20.39
CA SER A 71 10.82 -12.36 -20.37
C SER A 71 11.60 -12.83 -19.15
N VAL A 72 11.05 -13.72 -18.32
CA VAL A 72 11.85 -14.49 -17.34
C VAL A 72 12.05 -15.96 -17.76
N SER A 73 11.45 -16.41 -18.87
CA SER A 73 11.54 -17.82 -19.31
C SER A 73 12.57 -18.11 -20.41
N ARG A 74 13.34 -17.12 -20.90
CA ARG A 74 14.36 -17.35 -21.95
C ARG A 74 15.82 -17.25 -21.54
N GLU A 75 16.15 -16.80 -20.33
CA GLU A 75 17.55 -16.82 -19.87
C GLU A 75 17.88 -17.99 -18.92
N ILE A 76 16.88 -18.72 -18.41
CA ILE A 76 17.13 -19.90 -17.53
C ILE A 76 17.06 -21.23 -18.30
N LEU A 77 16.46 -21.28 -19.50
CA LEU A 77 16.39 -22.51 -20.30
C LEU A 77 17.62 -22.75 -21.23
N GLU A 78 18.40 -21.71 -21.52
CA GLU A 78 19.63 -21.81 -22.35
C GLU A 78 20.87 -22.17 -21.51
N ALA A 79 20.81 -22.07 -20.17
CA ALA A 79 21.90 -22.48 -19.28
C ALA A 79 21.95 -23.99 -19.02
N SER A 80 20.96 -24.76 -19.49
CA SER A 80 20.88 -26.21 -19.29
C SER A 80 21.10 -27.04 -20.57
N LYS A 81 21.37 -26.40 -21.72
CA LYS A 81 21.65 -27.10 -23.00
C LYS A 81 23.12 -27.12 -23.44
N SER A 82 24.03 -26.43 -22.73
CA SER A 82 25.48 -26.49 -23.01
C SER A 82 26.24 -27.49 -22.13
N ARG A 83 25.73 -28.72 -22.01
CA ARG A 83 26.56 -29.85 -21.61
C ARG A 83 26.18 -31.13 -22.35
N THR A 84 26.27 -31.07 -23.68
CA THR A 84 26.46 -32.27 -24.49
C THR A 84 27.41 -31.95 -25.65
N VAL A 85 28.66 -32.45 -25.49
CA VAL A 85 29.55 -32.97 -26.54
C VAL A 85 30.20 -31.99 -27.53
N LEU A 86 31.51 -31.80 -27.34
CA LEU A 86 32.60 -31.62 -28.32
C LEU A 86 33.85 -32.08 -27.53
N LEU A 87 34.69 -33.05 -27.88
CA LEU A 87 34.95 -33.91 -29.05
C LEU A 87 35.40 -35.28 -28.51
#